data_AF-A0AAQ3PMP5-F1
#
_entry.id   AF-A0AAQ3PMP5-F1
#
_cell.length_a   1.000
_cell.length_b   1.000
_cell.length_c   1.000
_cell.angle_alpha   90.00
_cell.angle_beta   90.00
_cell.angle_gamma   90.00
#
_symmetry.space_group_name_H-M   'P 1'
#
loop_
_entity.id
_entity.type
_entity.pdbx_description
1 polymer ?
#
loop_
_entity_poly.entity_id
_entity_poly.type
_entity_poly.pdbx_seq_one_letter_code
_entity_poly.pdbx_strand_id
1 'polypeptide(L)'
;MLGGTDAVQPQGDGNGGVMWFRPPAAGTTAVGGVGLDMVLWERMRWEVGKGGWVAAAGSNGGGDELERIERVERRDGGAGGLGQWSKFACYLLVERFVLRRTDCSVALVCEFRFTNKIRSKWV
;
A
#
# COMPACT_ATOMS: atom_id res chain seq x y z
N MET A 1 1.83 5.31 20.36
CA MET A 1 0.56 5.35 19.58
C MET A 1 0.88 5.76 18.15
N LEU A 2 0.31 5.09 17.15
CA LEU A 2 0.64 5.23 15.73
C LEU A 2 0.18 6.59 15.18
N GLY A 3 1.06 7.59 15.22
CA GLY A 3 0.79 9.00 14.88
C GLY A 3 0.62 9.32 13.39
N GLY A 4 0.04 8.41 12.61
CA GLY A 4 -0.32 8.65 11.20
C GLY A 4 0.84 8.89 10.23
N THR A 5 2.09 8.69 10.64
CA THR A 5 3.28 9.02 9.84
C THR A 5 3.65 7.94 8.83
N ASP A 6 3.36 6.66 9.09
CA ASP A 6 3.78 5.55 8.22
C ASP A 6 2.68 4.50 8.04
N ALA A 7 2.61 3.93 6.84
CA ALA A 7 1.72 2.81 6.54
C ALA A 7 2.16 1.58 7.35
N VAL A 8 1.25 1.03 8.15
CA VAL A 8 1.55 -0.09 9.04
C VAL A 8 1.10 -1.40 8.40
N GLN A 9 2.02 -2.36 8.31
CA GLN A 9 1.68 -3.70 7.82
C GLN A 9 1.01 -4.54 8.93
N PRO A 10 -0.02 -5.32 8.60
CA PRO A 10 -0.57 -6.33 9.51
C PRO A 10 0.48 -7.41 9.78
N GLN A 11 0.59 -7.86 11.03
CA GLN A 11 1.50 -8.95 11.38
C GLN A 11 0.72 -10.18 11.86
N GLY A 12 0.88 -11.30 11.16
CA GLY A 12 0.31 -12.62 11.49
C GLY A 12 -1.13 -12.84 11.02
N ASP A 13 -1.60 -14.06 11.19
CA ASP A 13 -3.01 -14.42 10.98
C ASP A 13 -3.80 -13.97 12.22
N GLY A 14 -4.95 -13.32 12.01
CA GLY A 14 -5.74 -12.67 13.07
C GLY A 14 -5.89 -13.55 14.32
N ASN A 15 -5.28 -13.13 15.43
CA ASN A 15 -5.29 -13.89 16.67
C ASN A 15 -6.56 -13.55 17.46
N GLY A 16 -7.41 -14.54 17.73
CA GLY A 16 -8.60 -14.37 18.58
C GLY A 16 -9.64 -13.39 18.03
N GLY A 17 -9.79 -13.28 16.70
CA GLY A 17 -10.77 -12.39 16.07
C GLY A 17 -10.30 -10.94 15.91
N VAL A 18 -9.02 -10.65 16.16
CA VAL A 18 -8.45 -9.30 16.00
C VAL A 18 -7.22 -9.34 15.09
N MET A 19 -7.19 -8.45 14.10
CA MET A 19 -6.03 -8.15 13.27
C MET A 19 -5.19 -7.07 13.94
N TRP A 20 -3.91 -7.36 14.20
CA TRP A 20 -3.00 -6.44 14.89
C TRP A 20 -2.07 -5.70 13.94
N PHE A 21 -2.02 -4.39 14.10
CA PHE A 21 -1.15 -3.45 13.38
C PHE A 21 -0.11 -2.89 14.35
N ARG A 22 1.18 -3.10 14.07
CA ARG A 22 2.28 -2.62 14.92
C ARG A 22 3.23 -1.73 14.13
N PRO A 23 3.76 -0.65 14.73
CA PRO A 23 4.70 0.22 14.04
C PRO A 23 5.91 -0.58 13.52
N PRO A 24 6.49 -0.20 12.36
CA PRO A 24 7.79 -0.71 11.96
C PRO A 24 8.81 -0.37 13.06
N ALA A 25 9.56 -1.38 13.52
CA ALA A 25 10.37 -1.28 14.73
C ALA A 25 11.48 -0.22 14.59
N ALA A 26 11.25 0.97 15.14
CA ALA A 26 12.29 1.97 15.34
C ALA A 26 12.82 1.86 16.78
N GLY A 27 13.85 1.04 16.99
CA GLY A 27 14.87 1.13 18.05
C GLY A 27 14.50 1.29 19.54
N THR A 28 13.24 1.46 19.90
CA THR A 28 12.81 1.89 21.23
C THR A 28 11.36 1.47 21.44
N THR A 29 11.13 0.63 22.46
CA THR A 29 9.96 0.57 23.36
C THR A 29 8.62 1.17 22.89
N ALA A 30 8.19 0.90 21.65
CA ALA A 30 6.90 1.36 21.14
C ALA A 30 5.79 0.45 21.68
N VAL A 31 5.34 0.76 22.90
CA VAL A 31 4.12 0.24 23.50
C VAL A 31 2.93 0.83 22.72
N GLY A 32 2.34 0.05 21.81
CA GLY A 32 1.04 0.38 21.23
C GLY A 32 0.87 -0.05 19.79
N GLY A 33 0.22 -1.20 19.60
CA GLY A 33 -0.40 -1.58 18.33
C GLY A 33 -1.86 -1.13 18.29
N VAL A 34 -2.45 -1.14 17.10
CA VAL A 34 -3.90 -0.99 16.90
C VAL A 34 -4.47 -2.35 16.56
N GLY A 35 -5.46 -2.78 17.35
CA GLY A 35 -6.26 -3.96 17.05
C GLY A 35 -7.49 -3.55 16.25
N LEU A 36 -7.70 -4.20 15.12
CA LEU A 36 -8.92 -4.09 14.32
C LEU A 36 -9.71 -5.39 14.45
N ASP A 37 -11.01 -5.28 14.72
CA ASP A 37 -11.91 -6.44 14.63
C ASP A 37 -11.81 -7.08 13.24
N MET A 38 -11.76 -8.41 13.19
CA MET A 38 -11.61 -9.15 11.94
C MET A 38 -12.72 -8.85 10.94
N VAL A 39 -13.95 -8.57 11.38
CA VAL A 39 -15.06 -8.19 10.49
C VAL A 39 -14.74 -6.89 9.74
N LEU A 40 -14.13 -5.91 10.43
CA LEU A 40 -13.75 -4.65 9.82
C LEU A 40 -12.57 -4.84 8.86
N TRP A 41 -11.58 -5.64 9.25
CA TRP A 41 -10.43 -5.98 8.41
C TRP A 41 -10.84 -6.70 7.12
N GLU A 42 -11.69 -7.73 7.23
CA GLU A 42 -12.22 -8.47 6.09
C GLU A 42 -13.06 -7.57 5.18
N ARG A 43 -13.86 -6.65 5.77
CA ARG A 43 -14.60 -5.68 4.96
C ARG A 43 -13.66 -4.76 4.18
N MET A 44 -12.58 -4.26 4.78
CA MET A 44 -11.58 -3.44 4.07
C MET A 44 -10.93 -4.23 2.93
N ARG A 45 -10.52 -5.49 3.19
CA ARG A 45 -9.97 -6.40 2.18
C ARG A 45 -10.96 -6.66 1.04
N TRP A 46 -12.25 -6.84 1.34
CA TRP A 46 -13.28 -7.04 0.33
C TRP A 46 -13.48 -5.82 -0.57
N GLU A 47 -13.52 -4.61 0.01
CA GLU A 47 -13.64 -3.37 -0.77
C GLU A 47 -12.44 -3.19 -1.73
N VAL A 48 -11.23 -3.40 -1.22
CA VAL A 48 -9.99 -3.31 -2.00
C VAL A 48 -9.92 -4.41 -3.08
N GLY A 49 -10.34 -5.63 -2.76
CA GLY A 49 -10.43 -6.75 -3.69
C GLY A 49 -11.43 -6.51 -4.83
N LYS A 50 -12.60 -5.91 -4.56
CA LYS A 50 -13.53 -5.46 -5.61
C LYS A 50 -12.91 -4.43 -6.54
N GLY A 51 -12.01 -3.60 -6.02
CA GLY A 51 -11.19 -2.69 -6.81
C GLY A 51 -10.22 -3.41 -7.76
N GLY A 52 -10.04 -4.72 -7.64
CA GLY A 52 -9.09 -5.50 -8.43
C GLY A 52 -7.67 -5.49 -7.86
N TRP A 53 -7.52 -5.25 -6.55
CA TRP A 53 -6.23 -5.36 -5.89
C TRP A 53 -5.83 -6.83 -5.75
N VAL A 54 -4.57 -7.12 -6.05
CA VAL A 54 -3.97 -8.43 -5.86
C VAL A 54 -2.97 -8.30 -4.71
N ALA A 55 -3.06 -9.21 -3.74
CA ALA A 55 -2.08 -9.27 -2.67
C ALA A 55 -0.77 -9.80 -3.24
N ALA A 56 0.35 -9.16 -2.88
CA ALA A 56 1.68 -9.73 -3.09
C ALA A 56 1.70 -11.17 -2.55
N ALA A 57 1.97 -12.13 -3.43
CA ALA A 57 2.17 -13.52 -3.03
C ALA A 57 3.37 -13.54 -2.08
N GLY A 58 3.13 -13.74 -0.77
CA GLY A 58 4.20 -13.72 0.23
C GLY A 58 3.84 -13.15 1.61
N SER A 59 2.58 -12.84 1.94
CA SER A 59 2.25 -12.33 3.29
C SER A 59 2.35 -13.36 4.42
N ASN A 60 2.86 -14.56 4.17
CA ASN A 60 3.22 -15.52 5.22
C ASN A 60 4.62 -15.21 5.74
N GLY A 61 4.69 -14.23 6.65
CA GLY A 61 5.77 -14.13 7.62
C GLY A 61 7.17 -13.90 7.06
N GLY A 62 7.55 -12.62 6.96
CA GLY A 62 8.94 -12.22 7.02
C GLY A 62 9.54 -11.80 5.68
N GLY A 63 10.03 -10.56 5.66
CA GLY A 63 10.90 -10.04 4.61
C GLY A 63 10.12 -9.46 3.44
N ASP A 64 10.29 -8.15 3.28
CA ASP A 64 10.54 -7.35 2.08
C ASP A 64 10.44 -8.00 0.68
N GLU A 65 9.51 -8.92 0.42
CA GLU A 65 9.16 -9.36 -0.92
C GLU A 65 8.22 -8.32 -1.52
N LEU A 66 8.79 -7.14 -1.77
CA LEU A 66 8.20 -6.11 -2.60
C LEU A 66 7.89 -6.76 -3.94
N GLU A 67 6.60 -6.83 -4.31
CA GLU A 67 6.19 -7.18 -5.68
C GLU A 67 6.99 -6.32 -6.66
N ARG A 68 7.99 -6.94 -7.31
CA ARG A 68 8.86 -6.25 -8.26
C ARG A 68 8.13 -6.13 -9.58
N ILE A 69 7.70 -4.92 -9.88
CA ILE A 69 7.08 -4.60 -11.16
C ILE A 69 8.17 -4.20 -12.14
N GLU A 70 8.37 -4.99 -13.18
CA GLU A 70 9.24 -4.64 -14.29
C GLU A 70 8.40 -4.35 -15.53
N ARG A 71 8.42 -3.09 -15.98
CA ARG A 71 7.68 -2.63 -17.17
C ARG A 71 8.59 -1.76 -18.01
N VAL A 72 8.69 -2.07 -19.31
CA VAL A 72 9.51 -1.31 -20.25
C VAL A 72 8.61 -0.47 -21.15
N GLU A 73 8.76 0.85 -21.09
CA GLU A 73 8.07 1.81 -21.94
C GLU A 73 9.05 2.33 -23.00
N ARG A 74 8.75 2.13 -24.28
CA ARG A 74 9.54 2.66 -25.40
C ARG A 74 8.71 3.70 -26.14
N ARG A 75 9.35 4.79 -26.52
CA ARG A 75 8.76 5.78 -27.43
C ARG A 75 9.12 5.36 -28.85
N ASP A 76 8.12 5.05 -29.67
CA ASP A 76 8.33 4.93 -31.11
C ASP A 76 8.55 6.34 -31.68
N GLY A 77 9.70 6.54 -32.33
CA GLY A 77 10.05 7.80 -32.97
C GLY A 77 9.12 8.07 -34.14
N GLY A 78 7.96 8.69 -33.87
CA GLY A 78 7.03 9.13 -34.90
C GLY A 78 7.69 10.12 -35.87
N ALA A 79 7.21 10.09 -37.12
CA ALA A 79 7.69 10.91 -38.25
C ALA A 79 7.66 12.41 -37.93
N GLY A 80 8.77 12.91 -37.35
CA GLY A 80 8.83 14.26 -36.81
C GLY A 80 10.03 14.49 -35.91
N GLY A 81 11.23 14.12 -36.39
CA GLY A 81 12.47 14.77 -35.94
C GLY A 81 13.21 14.10 -34.77
N LEU A 82 14.47 13.77 -35.06
CA LEU A 82 15.53 13.54 -34.09
C LEU A 82 15.54 14.64 -33.02
N GLY A 83 15.57 14.27 -31.73
CA GLY A 83 16.25 15.08 -30.71
C GLY A 83 15.42 15.86 -29.69
N GLN A 84 14.09 15.74 -29.62
CA GLN A 84 13.36 16.34 -28.49
C GLN A 84 13.28 15.41 -27.28
N TRP A 85 13.89 15.84 -26.17
CA TRP A 85 13.71 15.25 -24.84
C TRP A 85 12.25 15.37 -24.40
N SER A 86 11.69 14.25 -23.95
CA SER A 86 10.36 14.21 -23.33
C SER A 86 10.51 13.71 -21.91
N LYS A 87 9.72 14.27 -20.98
CA LYS A 87 9.71 13.85 -19.60
C LYS A 87 8.87 12.58 -19.48
N PHE A 88 9.46 11.53 -18.92
CA PHE A 88 8.73 10.33 -18.54
C PHE A 88 8.15 10.49 -17.13
N ALA A 89 6.88 10.12 -16.94
CA ALA A 89 6.23 10.04 -15.64
C ALA A 89 5.48 8.71 -15.49
N CYS A 90 5.64 8.06 -14.35
CA CYS A 90 5.00 6.78 -14.01
C CYS A 90 4.20 6.94 -12.72
N TYR A 91 2.96 6.49 -12.73
CA TYR A 91 2.02 6.59 -11.62
C TYR A 91 1.42 5.21 -11.35
N LEU A 92 1.20 4.89 -10.07
CA LEU A 92 0.48 3.69 -9.65
C LEU A 92 -0.74 4.09 -8.82
N LEU A 93 -1.83 3.33 -8.91
CA LEU A 93 -3.00 3.57 -8.07
C LEU A 93 -2.71 3.10 -6.64
N VAL A 94 -2.90 4.01 -5.68
CA VAL A 94 -2.87 3.71 -4.24
C VAL A 94 -4.25 3.98 -3.66
N GLU A 95 -4.84 2.99 -3.00
CA GLU A 95 -6.01 3.20 -2.16
C GLU A 95 -5.58 3.27 -0.71
N ARG A 96 -6.07 4.29 0.01
CA ARG A 96 -5.71 4.55 1.40
C ARG A 96 -6.95 4.50 2.28
N PHE A 97 -6.89 3.68 3.31
CA PHE A 97 -7.88 3.68 4.39
C PHE A 97 -7.30 4.41 5.60
N VAL A 98 -8.09 5.34 6.14
CA VAL A 98 -7.72 6.14 7.31
C VAL A 98 -8.74 5.88 8.41
N LEU A 99 -8.32 5.19 9.45
CA LEU A 99 -9.13 5.01 10.66
C LEU A 99 -8.88 6.19 11.59
N ARG A 100 -9.96 6.85 12.01
CA ARG A 100 -9.90 7.96 12.97
C ARG A 100 -10.54 7.56 14.29
N ARG A 101 -10.01 8.11 15.37
CA ARG A 101 -10.60 8.04 16.71
C ARG A 101 -11.75 9.05 16.81
N THR A 102 -12.51 8.95 17.89
CA THR A 102 -13.60 9.89 18.21
C THR A 102 -13.14 11.33 18.37
N ASP A 103 -11.90 11.55 18.82
CA ASP A 103 -11.25 12.87 18.90
C ASP A 103 -10.73 13.39 17.54
N CYS A 104 -11.11 12.74 16.43
CA CYS A 104 -10.67 13.03 15.06
C CYS A 104 -9.17 12.82 14.78
N SER A 105 -8.38 12.34 15.75
CA SER A 105 -7.00 11.92 15.51
C SER A 105 -6.94 10.65 14.67
N VAL A 106 -5.87 10.49 13.89
CA VAL A 106 -5.65 9.30 13.06
C VAL A 106 -5.13 8.17 13.95
N ALA A 107 -5.82 7.03 13.94
CA ALA A 107 -5.41 5.82 14.65
C ALA A 107 -4.54 4.90 13.78
N LEU A 108 -4.91 4.75 12.51
CA LEU A 108 -4.28 3.81 11.59
C LEU A 108 -4.42 4.32 10.14
N VAL A 109 -3.38 4.09 9.36
CA VAL A 109 -3.35 4.29 7.92
C VAL A 109 -2.93 2.99 7.26
N CYS A 110 -3.79 2.46 6.39
CA CYS A 110 -3.48 1.29 5.55
C CYS A 110 -3.45 1.73 4.09
N GLU A 111 -2.36 1.44 3.39
CA GLU A 111 -2.20 1.71 1.97
C GLU A 111 -2.15 0.42 1.17
N PHE A 112 -2.95 0.37 0.10
CA PHE A 112 -3.01 -0.74 -0.85
C PHE A 112 -2.52 -0.23 -2.20
N ARG A 113 -1.38 -0.75 -2.64
CA ARG A 113 -0.78 -0.40 -3.93
C ARG A 113 -1.27 -1.38 -4.99
N PHE A 114 -1.90 -0.86 -6.04
CA PHE A 114 -2.42 -1.67 -7.14
C PHE A 114 -1.34 -1.80 -8.20
N THR A 115 -0.51 -2.84 -8.06
CA THR A 115 0.61 -3.14 -8.95
C THR A 115 0.16 -3.44 -10.38
N ASN A 116 -1.08 -3.89 -10.57
CA ASN A 116 -1.74 -4.08 -11.85
C ASN A 116 -2.31 -2.79 -12.48
N LYS A 117 -2.34 -1.66 -11.77
CA LYS A 117 -2.91 -0.38 -12.24
C LYS A 117 -1.85 0.71 -12.28
N ILE A 118 -1.02 0.64 -13.32
CA ILE A 118 0.06 1.60 -13.58
C ILE A 118 -0.26 2.41 -14.83
N ARG A 119 0.00 3.71 -14.76
CA ARG A 119 -0.13 4.64 -15.88
C ARG A 119 1.19 5.34 -16.15
N SER A 120 1.66 5.23 -17.38
CA SER A 120 2.82 5.94 -17.90
C SER A 120 2.38 7.12 -18.76
N LYS A 121 3.10 8.25 -18.67
CA LYS A 121 2.88 9.43 -19.51
C LYS A 121 4.24 9.98 -19.99
N TRP A 122 4.30 10.30 -21.27
CA TRP A 122 5.36 11.13 -21.86
C TRP A 122 4.83 12.56 -21.97
N VAL A 123 5.55 13.54 -21.42
CA VAL A 123 5.24 14.98 -21.45
C VAL A 123 6.28 15.70 -22.30
#